data_AF-A0A1I5E4P6-F1
#
_entry.id   AF-A0A1I5E4P6-F1
#
_cell.length_a   1.000
_cell.length_b   1.000
_cell.length_c   1.000
_cell.angle_alpha   90.00
_cell.angle_beta   90.00
_cell.angle_gamma   90.00
#
_symmetry.space_group_name_H-M   'P 1'
#
loop_
_entity.id
_entity.type
_entity.pdbx_description
1 polymer ?
#
loop_
_entity_poly.entity_id
_entity_poly.type
_entity_poly.pdbx_seq_one_letter_code
_entity_poly.pdbx_strand_id
1 'polypeptide(L)'
;MGSKSNRSRRYSEEFKRDAVALVRSSGRTVTEVAREIGVSAEGLRNWVKQDTVDRGRGTPGELTSAEREELRRLRRQNREQAETIEVLRKAAVFFAKESDR
;
A
#
# COMPACT_ATOMS: atom_id res chain seq x y z
N MET A 1 -8.38 6.90 20.21
CA MET A 1 -7.55 6.29 19.13
C MET A 1 -7.87 7.00 17.82
N GLY A 2 -6.90 7.72 17.26
CA GLY A 2 -7.13 8.60 16.11
C GLY A 2 -7.55 7.82 14.86
N SER A 3 -8.75 8.10 14.35
CA SER A 3 -9.19 7.66 13.03
C SER A 3 -8.14 8.10 12.00
N LYS A 4 -7.37 7.16 11.44
CA LYS A 4 -6.51 7.43 10.30
C LYS A 4 -7.43 7.83 9.16
N SER A 5 -7.59 9.13 8.99
CA SER A 5 -8.42 9.73 7.93
C SER A 5 -8.20 8.97 6.62
N ASN A 6 -9.28 8.49 6.02
CA ASN A 6 -9.31 7.78 4.75
C ASN A 6 -9.01 8.74 3.57
N ARG A 7 -7.96 9.56 3.69
CA ARG A 7 -7.54 10.55 2.69
C ARG A 7 -7.06 9.88 1.40
N SER A 8 -6.65 8.61 1.47
CA SER A 8 -6.27 7.79 0.32
C SER A 8 -7.43 7.49 -0.65
N ARG A 9 -8.69 7.62 -0.19
CA ARG A 9 -9.90 7.30 -0.99
C ARG A 9 -10.55 8.52 -1.66
N ARG A 10 -9.97 9.72 -1.54
CA ARG A 10 -10.58 10.93 -2.14
C ARG A 10 -10.50 10.98 -3.67
N TYR A 11 -9.51 10.31 -4.26
CA TYR A 11 -9.25 10.36 -5.70
C TYR A 11 -9.21 8.93 -6.26
N SER A 12 -9.88 8.71 -7.39
CA SER A 12 -9.82 7.44 -8.12
C SER A 12 -8.40 7.20 -8.64
N GLU A 13 -8.04 5.93 -8.87
CA GLU A 13 -6.74 5.59 -9.46
C GLU A 13 -6.60 6.13 -10.88
N GLU A 14 -7.70 6.17 -11.64
CA GLU A 14 -7.75 6.83 -12.95
C GLU A 14 -7.41 8.31 -12.85
N PHE A 15 -8.03 9.05 -11.93
CA PHE A 15 -7.73 10.46 -11.72
C PHE A 15 -6.26 10.68 -11.35
N LYS A 16 -5.69 9.84 -10.47
CA LYS A 16 -4.27 9.94 -10.10
C LYS A 16 -3.37 9.66 -11.30
N ARG A 17 -3.69 8.64 -12.11
CA ARG A 17 -2.94 8.29 -13.33
C ARG A 17 -2.94 9.45 -14.31
N ASP A 18 -4.10 10.04 -14.56
CA ASP A 18 -4.26 11.14 -15.51
C ASP A 18 -3.59 12.42 -15.00
N ALA A 19 -3.67 12.71 -13.70
CA ALA A 19 -2.95 13.83 -13.08
C ALA A 19 -1.42 13.67 -13.22
N VAL A 20 -0.89 12.47 -12.99
CA VAL A 20 0.54 12.17 -13.18
C VAL A 20 0.93 12.27 -14.65
N ALA A 21 0.09 11.76 -15.57
CA ALA A 21 0.31 11.87 -17.01
C ALA A 21 0.37 13.33 -17.45
N LEU A 22 -0.55 14.18 -16.95
CA LEU A 22 -0.58 15.61 -17.22
C LEU A 22 0.69 16.32 -16.76
N VAL A 23 1.18 16.06 -15.55
CA VAL A 23 2.46 16.62 -15.06
C VAL A 23 3.62 16.27 -16.01
N ARG A 24 3.66 15.03 -16.48
CA ARG A 24 4.78 14.54 -17.30
C ARG A 24 4.74 15.02 -18.74
N SER A 25 3.55 15.22 -19.30
CA SER A 25 3.39 15.67 -20.69
C SER A 25 3.42 17.19 -20.83
N SER A 26 3.02 17.95 -19.79
CA SER A 26 2.79 19.38 -19.94
C SER A 26 4.03 20.27 -19.81
N GLY A 27 5.16 19.75 -19.32
CA GLY A 27 6.36 20.56 -19.02
C GLY A 27 6.17 21.61 -17.92
N ARG A 28 5.06 21.54 -17.17
CA ARG A 28 4.70 22.48 -16.11
C ARG A 28 5.17 21.95 -14.76
N THR A 29 5.32 22.84 -13.79
CA THR A 29 5.68 22.43 -12.43
C THR A 29 4.51 21.66 -11.79
N VAL A 30 4.84 20.72 -10.89
CA VAL A 30 3.83 19.99 -10.11
C VAL A 30 2.88 20.93 -9.38
N THR A 31 3.39 22.07 -8.89
CA THR A 31 2.60 23.06 -8.16
C THR A 31 1.56 23.74 -9.05
N GLU A 32 1.90 24.07 -10.30
CA GLU A 32 0.95 24.67 -11.25
C GLU A 32 -0.17 23.69 -11.60
N VAL A 33 0.20 22.45 -11.97
CA VAL A 33 -0.77 21.41 -12.29
C VAL A 33 -1.68 21.12 -11.10
N ALA A 34 -1.12 21.03 -9.89
CA ALA A 34 -1.90 20.79 -8.68
C ALA A 34 -2.94 21.89 -8.41
N ARG A 35 -2.58 23.16 -8.63
CA ARG A 35 -3.52 24.30 -8.48
C ARG A 35 -4.65 24.23 -9.50
N GLU A 36 -4.32 23.92 -10.76
CA GLU A 36 -5.29 23.80 -11.85
C GLU A 36 -6.33 22.70 -11.58
N ILE A 37 -5.88 21.52 -11.17
CA ILE A 37 -6.77 20.35 -10.96
C ILE A 37 -7.35 20.28 -9.54
N GLY A 38 -7.09 21.27 -8.69
CA GLY A 38 -7.67 21.38 -7.35
C GLY A 38 -7.18 20.32 -6.34
N VAL A 39 -5.90 19.92 -6.41
CA VAL A 39 -5.29 18.98 -5.45
C VAL A 39 -4.14 19.60 -4.66
N SER A 40 -3.78 18.99 -3.53
CA SER A 40 -2.58 19.41 -2.81
C SER A 40 -1.33 19.13 -3.65
N ALA A 41 -0.45 20.12 -3.80
CA ALA A 41 0.83 19.96 -4.51
C ALA A 41 1.66 18.82 -3.95
N GLU A 42 1.66 18.65 -2.62
CA GLU A 42 2.39 17.54 -1.98
C GLU A 42 1.80 16.17 -2.31
N GLY A 43 0.47 16.05 -2.34
CA GLY A 43 -0.19 14.82 -2.80
C GLY A 43 0.18 14.46 -4.23
N LEU A 44 0.17 15.45 -5.14
CA LEU A 44 0.54 15.23 -6.53
C LEU A 44 2.03 14.87 -6.69
N ARG A 45 2.93 15.50 -5.93
CA ARG A 45 4.36 15.11 -5.91
C ARG A 45 4.53 13.66 -5.49
N ASN A 46 3.80 13.22 -4.47
CA ASN A 46 3.85 11.83 -4.01
C ASN A 46 3.35 10.84 -5.07
N TRP A 47 2.32 11.18 -5.84
CA TRP A 47 1.86 10.34 -6.96
C TRP A 47 2.89 10.28 -8.10
N VAL A 48 3.48 11.42 -8.47
CA VAL A 48 4.54 11.47 -9.50
C VAL A 48 5.78 10.70 -9.06
N LYS A 49 6.16 10.81 -7.78
CA LYS A 49 7.23 10.03 -7.18
C LYS A 49 6.90 8.54 -7.25
N GLN A 50 5.69 8.13 -6.86
CA GLN A 50 5.29 6.72 -6.93
C GLN A 50 5.32 6.16 -8.35
N ASP A 51 4.81 6.88 -9.35
CA ASP A 51 4.89 6.45 -10.75
C ASP A 51 6.34 6.41 -11.27
N THR A 52 7.26 7.15 -10.65
CA THR A 52 8.70 7.05 -10.96
C THR A 52 9.27 5.75 -10.43
N VAL A 53 8.91 5.36 -9.21
CA VAL A 53 9.27 4.07 -8.60
C VAL A 53 8.67 2.91 -9.40
N ASP A 54 7.37 2.99 -9.73
CA ASP A 54 6.64 1.96 -10.46
C ASP A 54 7.19 1.73 -11.88
N ARG A 55 7.90 2.72 -12.45
CA ARG A 55 8.62 2.61 -13.73
C ARG A 55 10.09 2.19 -13.59
N GLY A 56 10.50 1.72 -12.42
CA GLY A 56 11.86 1.24 -12.16
C GLY A 56 12.91 2.35 -12.05
N ARG A 57 12.49 3.61 -11.83
CA ARG A 57 13.39 4.77 -11.66
C ARG A 57 13.43 5.29 -10.21
N GLY A 58 12.99 4.47 -9.26
CA GLY A 58 13.07 4.77 -7.83
C GLY A 58 14.48 4.63 -7.27
N THR A 59 14.67 5.05 -6.02
CA THR A 59 15.92 4.79 -5.30
C THR A 59 15.92 3.39 -4.67
N PRO A 60 17.10 2.81 -4.35
CA PRO A 60 17.17 1.51 -3.69
C PRO A 60 16.33 1.46 -2.41
N GLY A 61 15.52 0.41 -2.26
CA GLY A 61 14.63 0.21 -1.12
C GLY A 61 13.24 0.83 -1.27
N GLU A 62 12.98 1.61 -2.33
CA GLU A 62 11.62 2.04 -2.63
C GLU A 62 10.82 0.92 -3.28
N LEU A 63 9.66 0.61 -2.70
CA LEU A 63 8.74 -0.40 -3.22
C LEU A 63 7.79 0.21 -4.25
N THR A 64 7.61 -0.50 -5.34
CA THR A 64 6.51 -0.27 -6.30
C THR A 64 5.15 -0.49 -5.63
N SER A 65 4.11 0.04 -6.26
CA SER A 65 2.72 -0.12 -5.80
C SER A 65 2.35 -1.60 -5.70
N ALA A 66 2.79 -2.41 -6.67
CA ALA A 66 2.59 -3.86 -6.70
C ALA A 66 3.34 -4.58 -5.56
N GLU A 67 4.62 -4.28 -5.35
CA GLU A 67 5.40 -4.88 -4.26
C GLU A 67 4.82 -4.53 -2.88
N ARG A 68 4.31 -3.31 -2.69
CA ARG A 68 3.65 -2.95 -1.43
C ARG A 68 2.34 -3.71 -1.23
N GLU A 69 1.58 -3.94 -2.29
CA GLU A 69 0.37 -4.74 -2.21
C GLU A 69 0.66 -6.18 -1.84
N GLU A 70 1.65 -6.76 -2.52
CA GLU A 70 2.11 -8.11 -2.24
C GLU A 70 2.63 -8.26 -0.81
N LEU A 71 3.42 -7.30 -0.34
CA LEU A 71 3.90 -7.29 1.05
C LEU A 71 2.75 -7.24 2.06
N ARG A 72 1.68 -6.48 1.77
CA ARG A 72 0.47 -6.45 2.62
C ARG A 72 -0.24 -7.81 2.61
N ARG A 73 -0.38 -8.43 1.44
CA ARG A 73 -1.00 -9.75 1.26
C ARG A 73 -0.22 -10.82 2.04
N LEU A 74 1.09 -10.88 1.86
CA LEU A 74 1.96 -11.83 2.54
C LEU A 74 1.93 -11.65 4.07
N ARG A 75 1.98 -10.40 4.55
CA ARG A 75 1.85 -10.13 5.99
C ARG A 75 0.51 -10.56 6.56
N ARG A 76 -0.58 -10.46 5.78
CA ARG A 76 -1.90 -10.97 6.19
C ARG A 76 -1.89 -12.50 6.27
N GLN A 77 -1.42 -13.16 5.22
CA GLN A 77 -1.33 -14.63 5.19
C GLN A 77 -0.47 -15.18 6.32
N ASN A 78 0.68 -14.54 6.60
CA ASN A 78 1.55 -14.99 7.68
C ASN A 78 0.88 -14.91 9.05
N ARG A 79 0.06 -13.87 9.31
CA ARG A 79 -0.74 -13.80 10.54
C ARG A 79 -1.79 -14.91 10.62
N GLU A 80 -2.53 -15.14 9.54
CA GLU A 80 -3.53 -16.21 9.47
C GLU A 80 -2.92 -17.61 9.68
N GLN A 81 -1.74 -17.83 9.11
CA GLN A 81 -0.98 -19.06 9.33
C GLN A 81 -0.51 -19.19 10.77
N ALA A 82 0.01 -18.12 11.37
CA ALA A 82 0.45 -18.14 12.77
C ALA A 82 -0.70 -18.47 13.72
N GLU A 83 -1.88 -17.87 13.52
CA GLU A 83 -3.10 -18.17 14.28
C GLU A 83 -3.52 -19.63 14.11
N THR A 84 -3.49 -20.15 12.88
CA THR A 84 -3.83 -21.56 12.59
C THR A 84 -2.88 -22.51 13.31
N ILE A 85 -1.56 -22.25 13.24
CA ILE A 85 -0.54 -23.05 13.93
C ILE A 85 -0.77 -23.04 15.44
N GLU A 86 -1.14 -21.89 16.01
CA GLU A 86 -1.42 -21.78 17.44
C GLU A 86 -2.61 -22.66 17.85
N VAL A 87 -3.70 -22.62 17.08
CA VAL A 87 -4.88 -23.46 17.34
C VAL A 87 -4.54 -24.94 17.24
N LEU A 88 -3.83 -25.35 16.19
CA LEU A 88 -3.40 -26.75 16.02
C LEU A 88 -2.49 -27.22 17.15
N ARG A 89 -1.58 -26.36 17.61
CA ARG A 89 -0.71 -26.68 18.76
C ARG A 89 -1.53 -26.88 20.04
N LYS A 90 -2.51 -26.02 20.31
CA LYS A 90 -3.40 -26.16 21.48
C LYS A 90 -4.20 -27.46 21.41
N ALA A 91 -4.73 -27.80 20.24
CA ALA A 91 -5.44 -29.05 20.02
C ALA A 91 -4.54 -30.27 20.24
N ALA A 92 -3.32 -30.28 19.69
CA ALA A 92 -2.36 -31.36 19.89
C ALA A 92 -2.02 -31.58 21.37
N VAL A 93 -1.80 -30.49 22.13
CA VAL A 93 -1.55 -30.57 23.58
C VAL A 93 -2.78 -31.14 24.33
N PHE A 94 -3.99 -30.73 23.94
CA PHE A 94 -5.22 -31.26 24.53
C PHE A 94 -5.35 -32.77 24.29
N PHE A 95 -5.19 -33.24 23.04
CA PHE A 95 -5.31 -34.65 22.71
C PHE A 95 -4.21 -35.52 23.34
N ALA A 96 -2.98 -35.02 23.45
CA ALA A 96 -1.91 -35.74 24.15
C ALA A 96 -2.27 -35.97 25.63
N LYS A 97 -2.79 -34.95 26.31
CA LYS A 97 -3.23 -35.07 27.71
C LYS A 97 -4.40 -36.04 27.91
N GLU A 98 -5.34 -36.10 26.97
CA GLU A 98 -6.48 -37.03 27.05
C GLU A 98 -6.04 -38.48 26.79
N SER A 99 -5.01 -38.69 25.97
CA SER A 99 -4.50 -40.03 25.64
C SER A 99 -3.67 -40.66 26.78
N ASP A 100 -3.11 -39.84 27.67
CA ASP A 100 -2.34 -40.26 28.85
C ASP A 100 -3.24 -40.61 30.07
N ARG A 101 -4.56 -40.53 29.93
CA ARG A 101 -5.55 -40.75 31.00
C ARG A 101 -6.19 -42.13 30.90
#